data_AF-A0A0Z8IP55-F1
#
_entry.id   AF-A0A0Z8IP55-F1
#
_cell.length_a   1.000
_cell.length_b   1.000
_cell.length_c   1.000
_cell.angle_alpha   90.00
_cell.angle_beta   90.00
_cell.angle_gamma   90.00
#
_symmetry.space_group_name_H-M   'P 1'
#
loop_
_entity.id
_entity.type
_entity.pdbx_description
1 polymer ?
#
loop_
_entity_poly.entity_id
_entity_poly.type
_entity_poly.pdbx_seq_one_letter_code
_entity_poly.pdbx_strand_id
1 'polypeptide(L)'
;MTTNVVQFIPKHDICHECFKRKATKFCDFIIGQSGVTFYRTYSLFRHQDQGIITCDKLLCDNCSNRFYGMDLCKNHFKKITRGIK
;
A
#
# COMPACT_ATOMS: atom_id res chain seq x y z
N MET A 1 2.36 -17.76 -36.67
CA MET A 1 2.21 -18.53 -35.43
C MET A 1 2.41 -17.58 -34.26
N THR A 2 1.34 -17.14 -33.60
CA THR A 2 1.44 -16.32 -32.38
C THR A 2 1.77 -17.25 -31.23
N THR A 3 3.03 -17.23 -30.79
CA THR A 3 3.46 -17.92 -29.58
C THR A 3 2.71 -17.32 -28.40
N ASN A 4 1.86 -18.13 -27.75
CA ASN A 4 1.25 -17.75 -26.48
C ASN A 4 2.35 -17.77 -25.41
N VAL A 5 3.00 -16.62 -25.21
CA VAL A 5 3.99 -16.45 -24.15
C VAL A 5 3.23 -16.38 -22.81
N VAL A 6 3.24 -17.48 -22.07
CA VAL A 6 2.73 -17.49 -20.69
C VAL A 6 3.79 -16.85 -19.80
N GLN A 7 3.55 -15.61 -19.39
CA GLN A 7 4.44 -14.91 -18.46
C GLN A 7 4.19 -15.42 -17.04
N PHE A 8 5.19 -16.08 -16.44
CA PHE A 8 5.14 -16.46 -15.03
C PHE A 8 5.35 -15.22 -14.16
N ILE A 9 4.43 -14.99 -13.22
CA ILE A 9 4.53 -13.92 -12.21
C ILE A 9 4.57 -14.58 -10.84
N PRO A 10 5.63 -14.41 -10.04
CA PRO A 10 5.68 -14.91 -8.67
C PRO A 10 4.48 -14.39 -7.86
N LYS A 11 3.96 -15.22 -6.96
CA LYS A 11 2.79 -14.88 -6.13
C LYS A 11 3.03 -13.60 -5.31
N HIS A 12 4.25 -13.38 -4.83
CA HIS A 12 4.62 -12.19 -4.06
C HIS A 12 4.78 -10.92 -4.93
N ASP A 13 4.72 -11.03 -6.26
CA ASP A 13 4.87 -9.92 -7.19
C ASP A 13 3.56 -9.61 -7.92
N ILE A 14 2.48 -10.32 -7.62
CA ILE A 14 1.22 -10.17 -8.35
C ILE A 14 0.40 -9.00 -7.78
N CYS A 15 -0.21 -8.22 -8.67
CA CYS A 15 -1.12 -7.15 -8.26
C CYS A 15 -2.29 -7.72 -7.45
N HIS A 16 -2.46 -7.24 -6.21
CA HIS A 16 -3.49 -7.67 -5.26
C HIS A 16 -4.90 -7.18 -5.61
N GLU A 17 -5.06 -6.34 -6.64
CA GLU A 17 -6.38 -5.88 -7.11
C GLU A 17 -6.87 -6.69 -8.31
N CYS A 18 -6.00 -6.98 -9.29
CA CYS A 18 -6.42 -7.66 -10.52
C CYS A 18 -5.94 -9.11 -10.64
N PHE A 19 -4.95 -9.53 -9.86
CA PHE A 19 -4.35 -10.88 -9.88
C PHE A 19 -3.92 -11.35 -11.28
N LYS A 20 -3.58 -10.41 -12.17
CA LYS A 20 -3.25 -10.69 -13.59
C LYS A 20 -1.90 -10.13 -14.03
N ARG A 21 -1.42 -9.06 -13.37
CA ARG A 21 -0.25 -8.29 -13.79
C ARG A 21 0.77 -8.23 -12.66
N LYS A 22 2.05 -8.09 -13.02
CA LYS A 22 3.12 -7.81 -12.08
C LYS A 22 2.87 -6.46 -11.41
N ALA A 23 3.04 -6.40 -10.10
CA ALA A 23 2.99 -5.19 -9.33
C ALA A 23 4.30 -4.42 -9.47
N THR A 24 4.17 -3.10 -9.55
CA THR A 24 5.28 -2.15 -9.67
C THR A 24 5.23 -1.11 -8.54
N LYS A 25 4.17 -1.12 -7.73
CA LYS A 25 3.84 -0.10 -6.74
C LYS A 25 3.23 -0.73 -5.48
N PHE A 26 3.24 0.03 -4.40
CA PHE A 26 2.48 -0.25 -3.19
C PHE A 26 1.33 0.75 -3.03
N CYS A 27 0.37 0.40 -2.17
CA CYS A 27 -0.65 1.33 -1.72
C CYS A 27 -0.11 2.15 -0.55
N ASP A 28 0.11 3.45 -0.75
CA ASP A 28 0.75 4.36 0.21
C ASP A 28 -0.18 4.79 1.37
N PHE A 29 -1.39 4.26 1.41
CA PHE A 29 -2.37 4.61 2.45
C PHE A 29 -1.90 4.14 3.83
N ILE A 30 -1.73 5.08 4.77
CA ILE A 30 -1.42 4.81 6.17
C ILE A 30 -2.65 4.21 6.85
N ILE A 31 -2.50 3.01 7.41
CA ILE A 31 -3.56 2.30 8.14
C ILE A 31 -3.36 2.35 9.66
N GLY A 32 -2.20 2.80 10.13
CA GLY A 32 -1.93 2.95 11.54
C GLY A 32 -0.53 3.45 11.83
N GLN A 33 -0.22 3.52 13.12
CA GLN A 33 1.11 3.79 13.64
C GLN A 33 1.49 2.66 14.60
N SER A 34 2.75 2.27 14.60
CA SER A 34 3.32 1.39 15.60
C SER A 34 4.10 2.21 16.62
N GLY A 35 4.04 1.76 17.87
CA GLY A 35 4.79 2.34 18.98
C GLY A 35 4.98 1.30 20.07
N VAL A 36 5.92 1.55 20.98
CA VAL A 36 6.16 0.66 22.11
C VAL A 36 5.04 0.85 23.15
N THR A 37 4.47 -0.24 23.66
CA THR A 37 3.33 -0.19 24.59
C THR A 37 3.71 0.43 25.95
N PHE A 38 4.96 0.29 26.37
CA PHE A 38 5.43 0.78 27.66
C PHE A 38 6.75 1.53 27.53
N TYR A 39 6.86 2.63 28.27
CA TYR A 39 8.10 3.40 28.39
C TYR A 39 8.48 3.50 29.86
N ARG A 40 9.77 3.28 30.13
CA ARG A 40 10.30 3.32 31.50
C ARG A 40 10.35 4.74 32.06
N THR A 41 10.50 5.75 31.20
CA THR A 41 10.59 7.16 31.58
C THR A 41 9.83 8.04 30.59
N TYR A 42 9.44 9.23 31.07
CA TYR A 42 8.79 10.24 30.23
C TYR A 42 9.66 10.71 29.06
N SER A 43 10.98 10.83 29.27
CA SER A 43 11.93 11.20 28.22
C SER A 43 11.94 10.18 27.07
N LEU A 44 11.94 8.88 27.38
CA LEU A 44 11.86 7.83 26.35
C LEU A 44 10.53 7.86 25.59
N PHE A 45 9.42 8.15 26.27
CA PHE A 45 8.12 8.31 25.61
C PHE A 45 8.09 9.49 24.63
N ARG A 46 8.69 10.63 25.00
CA ARG A 46 8.70 11.86 24.18
C ARG A 46 9.59 11.76 22.94
N HIS A 47 10.63 10.93 23.00
CA HIS A 47 11.58 10.70 21.92
C HIS A 47 11.39 9.34 21.24
N GLN A 48 10.20 8.76 21.35
CA GLN A 48 9.91 7.50 20.67
C GLN A 48 9.86 7.71 19.16
N ASP A 49 10.51 6.82 18.41
CA ASP A 49 10.24 6.69 16.98
C ASP A 49 8.93 5.93 16.80
N GLN A 50 7.95 6.60 16.20
CA GLN A 50 6.70 5.96 15.79
C GLN A 50 6.89 5.38 14.39
N GLY A 51 6.66 4.09 14.24
CA GLY A 51 6.57 3.48 12.92
C GLY A 51 5.24 3.85 12.26
N ILE A 52 5.25 3.96 10.94
CA ILE A 52 4.04 4.11 10.15
C ILE A 52 3.70 2.75 9.53
N ILE A 53 2.46 2.31 9.68
CA ILE A 53 1.96 1.09 9.06
C ILE A 53 1.17 1.47 7.82
N THR A 54 1.64 1.04 6.66
CA THR A 54 1.01 1.25 5.36
C THR A 54 0.16 0.05 4.95
N CYS A 55 -0.74 0.25 3.99
CA CYS A 55 -1.61 -0.79 3.46
C CYS A 55 -0.82 -1.92 2.78
N ASP A 56 0.31 -1.59 2.15
CA ASP A 56 1.24 -2.51 1.46
C ASP A 56 0.60 -3.44 0.42
N LYS A 57 -0.59 -3.09 -0.08
CA LYS A 57 -1.16 -3.78 -1.24
C LYS A 57 -0.27 -3.54 -2.45
N LEU A 58 0.19 -4.63 -3.06
CA LEU A 58 0.92 -4.62 -4.32
C LEU A 58 -0.02 -4.22 -5.47
N LEU A 59 0.36 -3.21 -6.24
CA LEU A 59 -0.43 -2.64 -7.33
C LEU A 59 0.36 -2.66 -8.63
N CYS A 60 -0.28 -3.05 -9.73
CA CYS A 60 0.21 -2.75 -11.08
C CYS A 60 -0.22 -1.32 -11.48
N ASP A 61 0.45 -0.73 -12.46
CA ASP A 61 0.17 0.63 -12.92
C ASP A 61 -1.31 0.89 -13.28
N ASN A 62 -1.98 -0.08 -13.92
CA ASN A 62 -3.40 0.07 -14.29
C ASN A 62 -4.38 0.00 -13.10
N CYS A 63 -3.95 -0.51 -11.95
CA CYS A 63 -4.80 -0.66 -10.77
C CYS A 63 -4.47 0.35 -9.67
N SER A 64 -3.34 1.06 -9.80
CA SER A 64 -3.03 2.19 -8.93
C SER A 64 -3.89 3.39 -9.28
N ASN A 65 -4.40 4.08 -8.26
CA ASN A 65 -5.11 5.34 -8.40
C ASN A 65 -4.23 6.43 -7.78
N ARG A 66 -3.80 7.40 -8.59
CA ARG A 66 -2.99 8.52 -8.10
C ARG A 66 -3.85 9.56 -7.40
N PHE A 67 -3.40 10.01 -6.22
CA PHE A 67 -4.01 11.10 -5.47
C PHE A 67 -2.92 11.94 -4.79
N TYR A 68 -2.75 13.18 -5.22
CA TYR A 68 -1.68 14.09 -4.72
C TYR A 68 -0.29 13.45 -4.62
N GLY A 69 0.12 12.69 -5.65
CA GLY A 69 1.43 12.03 -5.71
C GLY A 69 1.51 10.66 -5.03
N MET A 70 0.46 10.23 -4.30
CA MET A 70 0.37 8.92 -3.67
C MET A 70 -0.26 7.90 -4.61
N ASP A 71 0.18 6.65 -4.57
CA ASP A 71 -0.41 5.50 -5.25
C ASP A 71 -1.36 4.75 -4.30
N LEU A 72 -2.65 4.62 -4.68
CA LEU A 72 -3.68 4.08 -3.78
C LEU A 72 -4.46 2.92 -4.41
N CYS A 73 -4.78 1.92 -3.59
CA CYS A 73 -5.67 0.85 -3.97
C CYS A 73 -7.12 1.37 -4.11
N LYS A 74 -7.94 0.65 -4.87
CA LYS A 74 -9.33 1.05 -5.17
C LYS A 74 -10.15 1.35 -3.91
N ASN A 75 -9.96 0.55 -2.85
CA ASN A 75 -10.69 0.74 -1.59
C ASN A 75 -10.29 2.05 -0.91
N HIS A 76 -8.99 2.33 -0.78
CA HIS A 76 -8.53 3.55 -0.13
C HIS A 76 -8.82 4.79 -0.96
N PHE A 77 -8.63 4.75 -2.29
CA PHE A 77 -8.99 5.86 -3.18
C PHE A 77 -10.47 6.23 -3.06
N LYS A 78 -11.37 5.24 -2.98
CA LYS A 78 -12.81 5.51 -2.71
C LYS A 78 -13.05 6.12 -1.34
N LYS A 79 -12.30 5.72 -0.32
CA LYS A 79 -12.49 6.18 1.07
C LYS A 79 -12.23 7.68 1.21
N ILE A 80 -11.14 8.17 0.63
CA ILE A 80 -10.79 9.59 0.63
C ILE A 80 -11.63 10.43 -0.34
N THR A 81 -11.95 9.91 -1.54
CA THR A 81 -12.73 10.69 -2.53
C THR A 81 -14.21 10.77 -2.21
N ARG A 82 -14.79 9.79 -1.48
CA ARG A 82 -16.20 9.84 -1.04
C ARG A 82 -16.47 10.86 0.07
N GLY A 83 -15.43 11.32 0.78
CA GLY A 83 -15.54 12.40 1.78
C GLY A 83 -15.54 13.79 1.16
N ILE A 84 -15.32 13.91 -0.16
CA ILE A 84 -15.38 15.16 -0.90
C ILE A 84 -16.78 15.24 -1.52
N LYS A 85 -17.75 15.72 -0.75
CA LYS A 85 -19.07 16.16 -1.23
C LYS A 85 -19.31 17.57 -0.74
#